data_AF-A0A1M6MMY3-F1
#
_entry.id   AF-A0A1M6MMY3-F1
#
_cell.length_a   1.000
_cell.length_b   1.000
_cell.length_c   1.000
_cell.angle_alpha   90.00
_cell.angle_beta   90.00
_cell.angle_gamma   90.00
#
_symmetry.space_group_name_H-M   'P 1'
#
loop_
_entity.id
_entity.type
_entity.pdbx_description
1 polymer ?
#
loop_
_entity_poly.entity_id
_entity_poly.type
_entity_poly.pdbx_seq_one_letter_code
_entity_poly.pdbx_strand_id
1 'polypeptide(L)'
;MLQTFPVQDQDLRQISARLYDEFSGLSHRCVERCVSDTWHCVEHLGIAVTPHLVERVAREHLEAMVNSVPPSQVSRRAAKAAARHPGAGLFAGHRMAARPQ
;
A
#
# COMPACT_ATOMS: atom_id res chain seq x y z
N MET A 1 27.48 -1.37 27.94
CA MET A 1 26.80 -2.69 27.89
C MET A 1 25.40 -2.47 27.38
N LEU A 2 24.98 -3.15 26.29
CA LEU A 2 23.59 -3.43 25.88
C LEU A 2 23.66 -4.27 24.57
N GLN A 3 23.80 -5.59 24.70
CA GLN A 3 23.86 -6.54 23.57
C GLN A 3 22.50 -7.17 23.26
N THR A 4 21.43 -6.38 23.27
CA THR A 4 20.05 -6.87 23.11
C THR A 4 19.60 -7.06 21.66
N PHE A 5 20.51 -6.94 20.69
CA PHE A 5 20.18 -6.78 19.27
C PHE A 5 19.97 -8.07 18.42
N PRO A 6 20.35 -9.31 18.79
CA PRO A 6 20.13 -10.45 17.90
C PRO A 6 18.73 -11.08 18.01
N VAL A 7 18.07 -10.96 19.17
CA VAL A 7 16.76 -11.62 19.41
C VAL A 7 15.64 -10.89 18.65
N GLN A 8 15.66 -9.55 18.68
CA GLN A 8 14.67 -8.71 18.03
C GLN A 8 14.66 -8.90 16.50
N ASP A 9 15.85 -8.93 15.88
CA ASP A 9 15.98 -9.16 14.44
C ASP A 9 15.46 -10.55 14.04
N GLN A 10 15.76 -11.57 14.84
CA GLN A 10 15.29 -12.93 14.59
C GLN A 10 13.76 -13.05 14.74
N ASP A 11 13.16 -12.41 15.75
CA ASP A 11 11.71 -12.40 15.95
C ASP A 11 10.99 -11.72 14.78
N LEU A 12 11.48 -10.56 14.34
CA LEU A 12 10.90 -9.83 13.20
C LEU A 12 11.03 -10.62 11.91
N ARG A 13 12.14 -11.31 11.68
CA ARG A 13 12.33 -12.20 10.52
C ARG A 13 11.35 -13.38 10.55
N GLN A 14 11.15 -14.02 11.71
CA GLN A 14 10.21 -15.12 11.84
C GLN A 14 8.75 -14.66 11.64
N ILE A 15 8.37 -13.52 12.21
CA ILE A 15 7.04 -12.93 12.00
C ILE A 15 6.84 -12.61 10.51
N SER A 16 7.83 -11.97 9.88
CA SER A 16 7.76 -11.60 8.47
C SER A 16 7.58 -12.81 7.56
N ALA A 17 8.29 -13.92 7.83
CA ALA A 17 8.14 -15.16 7.07
C ALA A 17 6.72 -15.74 7.22
N ARG A 18 6.20 -15.83 8.45
CA ARG A 18 4.83 -16.34 8.70
C ARG A 18 3.76 -15.50 8.01
N LEU A 19 3.87 -14.17 8.11
CA LEU A 19 2.93 -13.26 7.47
C LEU A 19 3.09 -13.27 5.95
N TYR A 20 4.28 -13.47 5.41
CA TYR A 20 4.45 -13.58 3.96
C TYR A 20 3.76 -14.83 3.39
N ASP A 21 3.82 -15.96 4.10
CA ASP A 21 3.10 -17.17 3.70
C ASP A 21 1.58 -16.95 3.71
N GLU A 22 1.06 -16.24 4.71
CA GLU A 22 -0.37 -15.88 4.85
C GLU A 22 -0.82 -14.88 3.78
N PHE A 23 0.02 -13.88 3.48
CA PHE A 23 -0.27 -12.77 2.56
C PHE A 23 0.56 -12.85 1.27
N SER A 24 0.68 -14.04 0.68
CA SER A 24 1.52 -14.30 -0.51
C SER A 24 1.17 -13.47 -1.76
N GLY A 25 0.00 -12.82 -1.78
CA GLY A 25 -0.37 -11.83 -2.80
C GLY A 25 0.37 -10.48 -2.69
N LEU A 26 1.04 -10.22 -1.57
CA LEU A 26 1.87 -9.03 -1.33
C LEU A 26 3.35 -9.37 -1.54
N SER A 27 4.17 -8.37 -1.90
CA SER A 27 5.61 -8.58 -2.00
C SER A 27 6.24 -8.79 -0.61
N HIS A 28 7.23 -9.67 -0.50
CA HIS A 28 7.97 -9.93 0.74
C HIS A 28 8.46 -8.65 1.45
N ARG A 29 9.05 -7.72 0.69
CA ARG A 29 9.52 -6.41 1.19
C ARG A 29 8.40 -5.57 1.82
N CYS A 30 7.17 -5.69 1.32
CA CYS A 30 6.01 -4.97 1.87
C CYS A 30 5.64 -5.52 3.25
N VAL A 31 5.67 -6.84 3.41
CA VAL A 31 5.41 -7.52 4.68
C VAL A 31 6.50 -7.18 5.70
N GLU A 32 7.78 -7.32 5.33
CA GLU A 32 8.91 -6.96 6.22
C GLU A 32 8.81 -5.51 6.70
N ARG A 33 8.55 -4.58 5.77
CA ARG A 33 8.40 -3.17 6.11
C ARG A 33 7.22 -2.94 7.06
N CYS A 34 6.07 -3.59 6.82
CA CYS A 34 4.91 -3.47 7.70
C CYS A 34 5.20 -3.96 9.12
N VAL A 35 5.95 -5.06 9.25
CA VAL A 35 6.37 -5.62 10.55
C VAL A 35 7.34 -4.67 11.26
N SER A 36 8.36 -4.14 10.56
CA SER A 36 9.29 -3.16 11.12
C SER A 36 8.61 -1.84 11.50
N ASP A 37 7.74 -1.31 10.64
CA ASP A 37 7.00 -0.07 10.89
C ASP A 37 6.08 -0.25 12.12
N THR A 38 5.44 -1.42 12.26
CA THR A 38 4.62 -1.76 13.43
C THR A 38 5.44 -1.77 14.72
N TRP A 39 6.61 -2.42 14.71
CA TRP A 39 7.51 -2.41 15.87
C TRP A 39 7.85 -0.99 16.32
N HIS A 40 8.31 -0.15 15.38
CA HIS A 40 8.68 1.23 15.69
C HIS A 40 7.49 2.08 16.13
N CYS A 41 6.29 1.85 15.59
CA CYS A 41 5.09 2.54 16.02
C CYS A 41 4.73 2.19 17.48
N VAL A 42 4.75 0.91 17.84
CA VAL A 42 4.43 0.46 19.20
C VAL A 42 5.47 0.98 20.20
N GLU A 43 6.75 0.92 19.83
CA GLU A 43 7.86 1.46 20.61
C GLU A 43 7.69 2.97 20.83
N HIS A 44 7.38 3.72 19.76
CA HIS A 44 7.16 5.16 19.83
C HIS A 44 5.97 5.55 20.71
N LEU A 45 4.95 4.70 20.80
CA LEU A 45 3.80 4.89 21.68
C LEU A 45 4.10 4.58 23.16
N GLY A 46 5.31 4.13 23.49
CA GLY A 46 5.70 3.75 24.85
C GLY A 46 5.02 2.47 25.34
N ILE A 47 4.48 1.66 24.41
CA ILE A 47 3.86 0.38 24.72
C ILE A 47 4.96 -0.69 24.80
N ALA A 48 4.86 -1.59 25.77
CA ALA A 48 5.76 -2.73 25.87
C ALA A 48 5.66 -3.60 24.60
N VAL A 49 6.68 -3.52 23.75
CA VAL A 49 6.70 -4.22 22.46
C VAL A 49 6.93 -5.71 22.72
N THR A 50 6.05 -6.54 22.17
CA THR A 50 6.21 -8.00 22.18
C THR A 50 6.05 -8.54 20.76
N PRO A 51 6.72 -9.65 20.40
CA PRO A 51 6.56 -10.28 19.09
C PRO A 51 5.10 -10.58 18.75
N HIS A 52 4.32 -11.04 19.74
CA HIS A 52 2.90 -11.35 19.55
C HIS A 52 2.05 -10.11 19.24
N LEU A 53 2.30 -8.99 19.92
CA LEU A 53 1.61 -7.73 19.65
C LEU A 53 1.93 -7.23 18.23
N VAL A 54 3.20 -7.26 17.84
CA VAL A 54 3.66 -6.82 16.52
C VAL A 54 3.06 -7.69 15.42
N GLU A 55 3.06 -9.01 15.59
CA GLU A 55 2.44 -9.93 14.63
C GLU A 55 0.95 -9.64 14.45
N ARG A 56 0.20 -9.45 15.55
CA ARG A 56 -1.24 -9.17 15.48
C ARG A 56 -1.51 -7.85 14.76
N VAL A 57 -0.85 -6.77 15.16
CA VAL A 57 -1.09 -5.44 14.56
C VAL A 57 -0.66 -5.42 13.09
N ALA A 58 0.46 -6.06 12.74
CA ALA A 58 0.90 -6.18 11.35
C ALA A 58 -0.10 -6.99 10.51
N ARG A 59 -0.62 -8.12 11.02
CA ARG A 59 -1.65 -8.91 10.34
C ARG A 59 -2.89 -8.07 10.00
N GLU A 60 -3.44 -7.37 10.99
CA GLU A 60 -4.59 -6.50 10.80
C GLU A 60 -4.30 -5.41 9.75
N HIS A 61 -3.10 -4.83 9.76
CA HIS A 61 -2.70 -3.82 8.78
C HIS A 61 -2.64 -4.40 7.36
N LEU A 62 -2.04 -5.59 7.19
CA LEU A 62 -1.96 -6.26 5.89
C LEU A 62 -3.34 -6.69 5.38
N GLU A 63 -4.21 -7.17 6.25
CA GLU A 63 -5.60 -7.47 5.91
C GLU A 63 -6.35 -6.21 5.44
N ALA A 64 -6.20 -5.10 6.15
CA ALA A 64 -6.77 -3.82 5.73
C ALA A 64 -6.19 -3.35 4.38
N MET A 65 -4.90 -3.57 4.12
CA MET A 65 -4.27 -3.26 2.83
C MET A 65 -4.84 -4.09 1.67
N VAL A 66 -5.09 -5.39 1.88
CA VAL A 66 -5.67 -6.27 0.86
C VAL A 66 -7.13 -5.91 0.58
N ASN A 67 -7.89 -5.60 1.63
CA ASN A 67 -9.32 -5.34 1.53
C ASN A 67 -9.67 -3.90 1.12
N SER A 68 -8.70 -2.98 1.18
CA SER A 68 -8.91 -1.59 0.78
C SER A 68 -8.42 -1.32 -0.65
N VAL A 69 -9.16 -0.49 -1.38
CA VAL A 69 -8.66 0.14 -2.61
C VAL A 69 -8.15 1.52 -2.25
N PRO A 70 -6.84 1.81 -2.34
CA PRO A 70 -6.34 3.14 -2.03
C PRO A 70 -6.90 4.14 -3.07
N PRO A 71 -7.40 5.32 -2.65
CA PRO A 71 -7.88 6.34 -3.58
C PRO A 71 -6.78 6.82 -4.55
N SER A 72 -5.51 6.70 -4.15
CA SER A 72 -4.35 6.96 -5.00
C SER A 72 -4.20 5.97 -6.16
N GLN A 73 -4.68 4.73 -6.02
CA GLN A 73 -4.71 3.76 -7.12
C GLN A 73 -5.84 4.07 -8.10
N VAL A 74 -7.00 4.52 -7.61
CA VAL A 74 -8.10 5.02 -8.45
C VAL A 74 -7.63 6.21 -9.28
N SER A 75 -6.96 7.18 -8.64
CA SER A 75 -6.40 8.36 -9.31
C SER A 75 -5.31 8.01 -10.31
N ARG A 76 -4.40 7.07 -9.99
CA ARG A 76 -3.38 6.59 -10.95
C ARG A 76 -3.98 5.84 -12.13
N ARG A 77 -5.00 5.00 -11.93
CA ARG A 77 -5.72 4.35 -13.03
C ARG A 77 -6.44 5.37 -13.91
N ALA A 78 -7.12 6.35 -13.31
CA ALA A 78 -7.78 7.43 -14.03
C ALA A 78 -6.77 8.27 -14.84
N ALA A 79 -5.66 8.67 -14.24
CA ALA A 79 -4.58 9.40 -14.92
C ALA A 79 -3.96 8.57 -16.07
N LYS A 80 -3.75 7.27 -15.86
CA LYS A 80 -3.23 6.35 -16.89
C LYS A 80 -4.23 6.13 -18.03
N ALA A 81 -5.53 6.13 -17.75
CA ALA A 81 -6.59 6.08 -18.76
C ALA A 81 -6.68 7.39 -19.56
N ALA A 82 -6.58 8.55 -18.90
CA ALA A 82 -6.53 9.85 -19.56
C ALA A 82 -5.29 10.00 -20.46
N ALA A 83 -4.13 9.53 -20.02
CA ALA A 83 -2.90 9.55 -20.83
C ALA A 83 -2.97 8.62 -22.07
N ARG A 84 -3.84 7.60 -22.06
CA ARG A 84 -4.10 6.72 -23.21
C ARG A 84 -5.09 7.32 -24.23
N HIS A 85 -5.82 8.37 -23.86
CA HIS A 85 -6.72 9.10 -24.75
C HIS A 85 -6.24 10.56 -24.93
N PRO A 86 -5.10 10.82 -25.60
CA PRO A 86 -4.59 12.18 -25.79
C PRO A 86 -5.38 13.00 -26.84
N GLY A 87 -6.56 12.58 -27.30
CA GLY A 87 -7.13 13.08 -28.56
C GLY A 87 -8.64 13.21 -28.68
N ALA A 88 -9.39 13.49 -27.60
CA ALA A 88 -10.83 13.78 -27.71
C ALA A 88 -11.18 15.13 -27.06
N GLY A 89 -10.43 16.17 -27.41
CA GLY A 89 -10.68 17.54 -26.98
C GLY A 89 -10.72 18.49 -28.18
N LEU A 90 -11.95 18.85 -28.56
CA LEU A 90 -12.37 20.08 -29.25
C LEU A 90 -11.66 20.45 -30.57
N PHE A 91 -12.20 20.01 -31.72
CA PHE A 91 -12.31 20.85 -32.93
C PHE A 91 -13.29 20.19 -33.94
N ALA A 92 -14.56 20.56 -33.93
CA ALA A 92 -15.53 20.45 -35.04
C ALA A 92 -16.92 20.89 -34.53
N GLY A 93 -17.65 21.84 -35.10
CA GLY A 93 -17.42 22.72 -36.24
C GLY A 93 -18.64 23.64 -36.32
N HIS A 94 -18.41 24.95 -36.45
CA HIS A 94 -19.48 25.89 -36.80
C HIS A 94 -19.73 25.74 -38.31
N ARG A 95 -20.87 25.15 -38.69
CA ARG A 95 -21.39 25.26 -40.05
C ARG A 95 -22.89 25.54 -39.99
N MET A 96 -23.25 26.82 -39.89
CA MET A 96 -24.62 27.25 -40.15
C MET A 96 -24.90 27.19 -41.65
N ALA A 97 -26.10 26.71 -41.95
CA ALA A 97 -26.58 26.25 -43.24
C ALA A 97 -26.79 27.38 -44.27
N ALA A 98 -26.61 27.01 -45.54
CA ALA A 98 -27.02 27.79 -46.70
C ALA A 98 -28.56 27.89 -46.77
N ARG A 99 -29.08 29.09 -47.06
CA ARG A 99 -30.49 29.35 -47.40
C ARG A 99 -30.66 29.26 -48.93
N PRO A 100 -31.65 28.53 -49.46
CA PRO A 100 -32.04 28.66 -50.86
C PRO A 100 -33.00 29.85 -51.05
N GLN A 101 -33.02 30.36 -52.28
CA GLN A 101 -33.70 31.59 -52.73
C GLN A 101 -35.22 31.46 -52.82
#